data_AF-A0A517S914-F1
#
_entry.id   AF-A0A517S914-F1
#
_cell.length_a   1.000
_cell.length_b   1.000
_cell.length_c   1.000
_cell.angle_alpha   90.00
_cell.angle_beta   90.00
_cell.angle_gamma   90.00
#
_symmetry.space_group_name_H-M   'P 1'
#
loop_
_entity.id
_entity.type
_entity.pdbx_description
1 polymer ?
#
loop_
_entity_poly.entity_id
_entity_poly.type
_entity_poly.pdbx_seq_one_letter_code
_entity_poly.pdbx_strand_id
1 'polypeptide(L)'
;MTASQEAPDIPSQTRPNRKRRLVLFIIATLAVGTFFLVRTLVPAFRYAALRQAYAREVDAIQNRFEQLDVMKPVTREEHAWNDATGWLTTATGNVFFTPESIPLESVKQYHRDLMDRLEKSKPWTLTDTKWAWNRFASTGPAGERYVKRFGPGFDESVAMAPESAPVRP
;
A
#
# COMPACT_ATOMS: atom_id res chain seq x y z
N MET A 1 -27.99 94.12 2.00
CA MET A 1 -28.24 92.89 2.78
C MET A 1 -27.84 91.71 1.92
N THR A 2 -26.57 91.33 1.96
CA THR A 2 -25.99 90.20 1.23
C THR A 2 -25.94 89.01 2.18
N ALA A 3 -26.71 87.98 1.89
CA ALA A 3 -26.77 86.76 2.69
C ALA A 3 -25.48 85.95 2.46
N SER A 4 -24.66 85.81 3.50
CA SER A 4 -23.51 84.90 3.50
C SER A 4 -24.02 83.47 3.44
N GLN A 5 -23.68 82.77 2.36
CA GLN A 5 -23.99 81.38 2.12
C GLN A 5 -22.93 80.53 2.83
N GLU A 6 -23.26 79.97 4.00
CA GLU A 6 -22.39 79.03 4.74
C GLU A 6 -22.17 77.77 3.88
N ALA A 7 -20.90 77.49 3.57
CA ALA A 7 -20.53 76.28 2.85
C ALA A 7 -20.68 75.07 3.78
N PRO A 8 -21.27 73.95 3.29
CA PRO A 8 -21.47 72.76 4.10
C PRO A 8 -20.13 72.14 4.51
N ASP A 9 -20.00 71.88 5.79
CA ASP A 9 -18.84 71.28 6.42
C ASP A 9 -18.63 69.86 5.86
N ILE A 10 -17.64 69.68 4.99
CA ILE A 10 -17.36 68.38 4.37
C ILE A 10 -16.64 67.54 5.43
N PRO A 11 -17.23 66.41 5.90
CA PRO A 11 -16.63 65.59 6.93
C PRO A 11 -15.26 65.12 6.46
N SER A 12 -14.23 65.44 7.26
CA SER A 12 -12.86 65.08 6.95
C SER A 12 -12.77 63.56 6.71
N GLN A 13 -12.55 63.17 5.45
CA GLN A 13 -12.28 61.78 5.13
C GLN A 13 -10.94 61.42 5.78
N THR A 14 -11.03 60.72 6.92
CA THR A 14 -9.86 60.17 7.61
C THR A 14 -9.17 59.22 6.65
N ARG A 15 -8.02 59.67 6.10
CA ARG A 15 -7.21 58.87 5.18
C ARG A 15 -6.93 57.52 5.84
N PRO A 16 -7.30 56.40 5.19
CA PRO A 16 -7.12 55.08 5.77
C PRO A 16 -5.63 54.86 6.10
N ASN A 17 -5.38 54.46 7.34
CA ASN A 17 -4.04 54.31 7.91
C ASN A 17 -3.22 53.31 7.08
N ARG A 18 -2.20 53.80 6.35
CA ARG A 18 -1.29 52.98 5.51
C ARG A 18 -0.71 51.80 6.28
N LYS A 19 -0.44 51.95 7.59
CA LYS A 19 0.09 50.88 8.45
C LYS A 19 -0.91 49.73 8.57
N ARG A 20 -2.20 50.03 8.75
CA ARG A 20 -3.27 49.02 8.83
C ARG A 20 -3.39 48.21 7.52
N ARG A 21 -3.27 48.88 6.37
CA ARG A 21 -3.29 48.21 5.06
C ARG A 21 -2.10 47.28 4.86
N LEU A 22 -0.90 47.72 5.25
CA LEU A 22 0.31 46.89 5.18
C LEU A 22 0.20 45.64 6.06
N VAL A 23 -0.27 45.80 7.31
CA VAL A 23 -0.46 44.68 8.24
C VAL A 23 -1.46 43.66 7.68
N LEU A 24 -2.60 44.12 7.16
CA LEU A 24 -3.60 43.24 6.55
C LEU A 24 -3.05 42.49 5.34
N PHE A 25 -2.23 43.14 4.50
CA PHE A 25 -1.60 42.50 3.35
C PHE A 25 -0.62 41.38 3.77
N ILE A 26 0.18 41.64 4.81
CA ILE A 26 1.11 40.63 5.36
C ILE A 26 0.32 39.42 5.88
N ILE A 27 -0.73 39.67 6.67
CA ILE A 27 -1.59 38.60 7.20
C ILE A 27 -2.21 37.78 6.06
N ALA A 28 -2.77 38.44 5.05
CA ALA A 28 -3.35 37.76 3.90
C ALA A 28 -2.31 36.90 3.15
N THR A 29 -1.11 37.42 2.95
CA THR A 29 -0.01 36.68 2.30
C THR A 29 0.40 35.45 3.09
N LEU A 30 0.55 35.58 4.42
CA LEU A 30 0.89 34.45 5.30
C LEU A 30 -0.23 33.40 5.33
N ALA A 31 -1.49 33.83 5.38
CA ALA A 31 -2.64 32.93 5.36
C ALA A 31 -2.70 32.12 4.06
N VAL A 32 -2.52 32.79 2.91
CA VAL A 32 -2.48 32.14 1.60
C VAL A 32 -1.30 31.18 1.49
N GLY A 33 -0.10 31.61 1.90
CA GLY A 33 1.09 30.75 1.92
C GLY A 33 0.89 29.50 2.79
N THR A 34 0.34 29.67 3.99
CA THR A 34 0.04 28.57 4.91
C THR A 34 -1.00 27.62 4.33
N PHE A 35 -2.06 28.15 3.70
CA PHE A 35 -3.07 27.33 3.04
C PHE A 35 -2.48 26.43 1.95
N PHE A 36 -1.63 26.98 1.08
CA PHE A 36 -0.96 26.20 0.03
C PHE A 36 0.02 25.17 0.61
N LEU A 37 0.74 25.53 1.67
CA LEU A 37 1.67 24.63 2.34
C LEU A 37 0.94 23.44 2.99
N VAL A 38 -0.13 23.69 3.75
CA VAL A 38 -0.95 22.63 4.36
C VAL A 38 -1.60 21.76 3.28
N ARG A 39 -2.13 22.37 2.21
CA ARG A 39 -2.79 21.64 1.13
C ARG A 39 -1.85 20.73 0.34
N THR A 40 -0.57 21.05 0.24
CA THR A 40 0.42 20.24 -0.49
C THR A 40 1.11 19.23 0.43
N LEU A 41 1.57 19.66 1.61
CA LEU A 41 2.35 18.81 2.50
C LEU A 41 1.50 17.73 3.17
N VAL A 42 0.28 18.03 3.61
CA VAL A 42 -0.54 17.04 4.32
C VAL A 42 -0.84 15.81 3.45
N PRO A 43 -1.32 15.93 2.19
CA PRO A 43 -1.49 14.77 1.32
C PRO A 43 -0.17 14.04 1.04
N ALA A 44 0.94 14.75 0.86
CA ALA A 44 2.25 14.15 0.63
C ALA A 44 2.71 13.29 1.82
N PHE A 45 2.58 13.81 3.04
CA PHE A 45 2.88 13.05 4.27
C PHE A 45 1.95 11.85 4.45
N ARG A 46 0.65 11.99 4.17
CA ARG A 46 -0.31 10.87 4.24
C ARG A 46 0.03 9.78 3.22
N TYR A 47 0.41 10.18 2.01
CA TYR A 47 0.82 9.25 0.96
C TYR A 47 2.13 8.54 1.30
N ALA A 48 3.13 9.26 1.83
CA ALA A 48 4.38 8.67 2.31
C ALA A 48 4.13 7.67 3.44
N ALA A 49 3.30 8.03 4.42
CA ALA A 49 2.91 7.13 5.52
C ALA A 49 2.18 5.87 5.00
N LEU A 50 1.28 6.03 4.02
CA LEU A 50 0.61 4.91 3.36
C LEU A 50 1.61 3.99 2.67
N ARG A 51 2.53 4.54 1.87
CA ARG A 51 3.57 3.74 1.18
C ARG A 51 4.48 3.01 2.17
N GLN A 52 4.87 3.66 3.26
CA GLN A 52 5.69 3.02 4.29
C GLN A 52 4.93 1.90 5.01
N ALA A 53 3.65 2.11 5.35
CA ALA A 53 2.82 1.06 5.92
C ALA A 53 2.65 -0.12 4.94
N TYR A 54 2.45 0.19 3.66
CA TYR A 54 2.32 -0.81 2.60
C TYR A 54 3.59 -1.64 2.40
N ALA A 55 4.74 -0.98 2.26
CA ALA A 55 6.03 -1.65 2.13
C ALA A 55 6.28 -2.61 3.30
N ARG A 56 6.01 -2.18 4.55
CA ARG A 56 6.17 -3.04 5.73
C ARG A 56 5.33 -4.33 5.66
N GLU A 57 4.09 -4.26 5.16
CA GLU A 57 3.25 -5.46 5.04
C GLU A 57 3.74 -6.38 3.91
N VAL A 58 4.15 -5.82 2.79
CA VAL A 58 4.70 -6.60 1.66
C VAL A 58 6.02 -7.26 2.04
N ASP A 59 6.93 -6.51 2.67
CA ASP A 59 8.19 -7.02 3.20
C ASP A 59 7.95 -8.12 4.23
N ALA A 60 6.95 -7.98 5.11
CA ALA A 60 6.59 -9.01 6.07
C ALA A 60 6.15 -10.30 5.37
N ILE A 61 5.29 -10.22 4.34
CA ILE A 61 4.87 -11.38 3.55
C ILE A 61 6.08 -12.03 2.86
N GLN A 62 6.93 -11.24 2.22
CA GLN A 62 8.10 -11.75 1.51
C GLN A 62 9.07 -12.46 2.46
N ASN A 63 9.36 -11.86 3.62
CA ASN A 63 10.17 -12.49 4.67
C ASN A 63 9.59 -13.83 5.14
N ARG A 64 8.25 -14.00 5.14
CA ARG A 64 7.64 -15.31 5.46
C ARG A 64 7.86 -16.34 4.38
N PHE A 65 7.78 -15.97 3.11
CA PHE A 65 8.10 -16.88 2.02
C PHE A 65 9.58 -17.24 1.99
N GLU A 66 10.48 -16.33 2.33
CA GLU A 66 11.90 -16.63 2.51
C GLU A 66 12.14 -17.58 3.69
N GLN A 67 11.39 -17.44 4.79
CA GLN A 67 11.46 -18.38 5.92
C GLN A 67 10.98 -19.80 5.58
N LEU A 68 10.11 -19.96 4.57
CA LEU A 68 9.72 -21.29 4.09
C LEU A 68 10.89 -22.06 3.48
N ASP A 69 11.91 -21.38 2.95
CA ASP A 69 13.10 -22.03 2.41
C ASP A 69 13.86 -22.81 3.49
N VAL A 70 13.85 -22.32 4.74
CA VAL A 70 14.43 -23.03 5.88
C VAL A 70 13.60 -24.26 6.29
N MET A 71 12.30 -24.28 5.96
CA MET A 71 11.39 -25.38 6.23
C MET A 71 11.31 -26.40 5.08
N LYS A 72 12.19 -26.25 4.09
CA LYS A 72 12.24 -27.09 2.89
C LYS A 72 12.31 -28.59 3.23
N PRO A 73 11.49 -29.43 2.59
CA PRO A 73 11.64 -30.89 2.69
C PRO A 73 12.97 -31.35 2.09
N VAL A 74 13.70 -32.21 2.79
CA VAL A 74 15.00 -32.80 2.32
C VAL A 74 14.77 -33.94 1.31
N THR A 75 13.60 -34.00 0.67
CA THR A 75 13.16 -35.15 -0.15
C THR A 75 13.17 -34.81 -1.64
N ARG A 76 12.76 -35.74 -2.50
CA ARG A 76 12.62 -35.53 -3.95
C ARG A 76 11.65 -34.38 -4.33
N GLU A 77 10.89 -33.86 -3.37
CA GLU A 77 10.00 -32.71 -3.55
C GLU A 77 10.76 -31.36 -3.53
N GLU A 78 12.07 -31.38 -3.29
CA GLU A 78 12.90 -30.19 -3.16
C GLU A 78 12.80 -29.22 -4.36
N HIS A 79 12.77 -29.78 -5.58
CA HIS A 79 12.66 -28.97 -6.81
C HIS A 79 11.28 -28.32 -6.94
N ALA A 80 10.21 -29.10 -6.76
CA ALA A 80 8.85 -28.59 -6.80
C ALA A 80 8.60 -27.55 -5.69
N TRP A 81 9.20 -27.75 -4.52
CA TRP A 81 9.19 -26.79 -3.43
C TRP A 81 9.84 -25.47 -3.83
N ASN A 82 11.08 -25.51 -4.32
CA ASN A 82 11.83 -24.34 -4.77
C ASN A 82 11.08 -23.54 -5.84
N ASP A 83 10.54 -24.23 -6.84
CA ASP A 83 9.80 -23.56 -7.91
C ASP A 83 8.54 -22.92 -7.35
N ALA A 84 7.76 -23.65 -6.55
CA ALA A 84 6.50 -23.16 -6.01
C ALA A 84 6.69 -21.98 -5.04
N THR A 85 7.71 -22.00 -4.18
CA THR A 85 8.04 -20.85 -3.31
C THR A 85 8.60 -19.68 -4.12
N GLY A 86 9.40 -19.93 -5.15
CA GLY A 86 9.87 -18.91 -6.10
C GLY A 86 8.73 -18.19 -6.81
N TRP A 87 7.68 -18.93 -7.20
CA TRP A 87 6.44 -18.35 -7.73
C TRP A 87 5.73 -17.46 -6.71
N LEU A 88 5.61 -17.86 -5.44
CA LEU A 88 4.99 -17.03 -4.40
C LEU A 88 5.76 -15.72 -4.18
N THR A 89 7.09 -15.78 -4.11
CA THR A 89 7.94 -14.59 -3.95
C THR A 89 7.77 -13.65 -5.15
N THR A 90 7.80 -14.19 -6.37
CA THR A 90 7.62 -13.41 -7.61
C THR A 90 6.21 -12.80 -7.68
N ALA A 91 5.18 -13.56 -7.31
CA ALA A 91 3.80 -13.07 -7.26
C ALA A 91 3.63 -11.93 -6.26
N THR A 92 4.29 -11.98 -5.10
CA THR A 92 4.25 -10.92 -4.08
C THR A 92 4.70 -9.59 -4.69
N GLY A 93 5.84 -9.56 -5.37
CA GLY A 93 6.36 -8.33 -6.00
C GLY A 93 5.50 -7.81 -7.16
N ASN A 94 4.88 -8.71 -7.93
CA ASN A 94 4.07 -8.33 -9.08
C ASN A 94 2.63 -7.93 -8.71
N VAL A 95 2.00 -8.63 -7.77
CA VAL A 95 0.61 -8.38 -7.35
C VAL A 95 0.56 -7.21 -6.38
N PHE A 96 1.51 -7.11 -5.45
CA PHE A 96 1.58 -6.03 -4.45
C PHE A 96 2.58 -4.95 -4.83
N PHE A 97 2.72 -4.64 -6.13
CA PHE A 97 3.71 -3.67 -6.60
C PHE A 97 3.47 -2.26 -6.03
N THR A 98 2.20 -1.82 -5.95
CA THR A 98 1.85 -0.50 -5.40
C THR A 98 0.50 -0.48 -4.67
N PRO A 99 0.29 0.46 -3.73
CA PRO A 99 -0.98 0.64 -3.03
C PRO A 99 -2.15 1.05 -3.95
N GLU A 100 -1.89 1.57 -5.15
CA GLU A 100 -2.92 1.86 -6.15
C GLU A 100 -3.42 0.58 -6.86
N SER A 101 -2.58 -0.45 -6.93
CA SER A 101 -2.90 -1.71 -7.59
C SER A 101 -3.76 -2.60 -6.70
N ILE A 102 -3.39 -2.69 -5.42
CA ILE A 102 -4.09 -3.46 -4.39
C ILE A 102 -4.16 -2.59 -3.12
N PRO A 103 -5.36 -2.37 -2.53
CA PRO A 103 -5.50 -1.60 -1.30
C PRO A 103 -4.72 -2.21 -0.13
N LEU A 104 -4.18 -1.35 0.75
CA LEU A 104 -3.42 -1.79 1.94
C LEU A 104 -4.18 -2.82 2.80
N GLU A 105 -5.49 -2.65 2.98
CA GLU A 105 -6.29 -3.57 3.79
C GLU A 105 -6.39 -4.97 3.19
N SER A 106 -6.39 -5.10 1.85
CA SER A 106 -6.31 -6.41 1.19
C SER A 106 -4.97 -7.10 1.45
N VAL A 107 -3.87 -6.34 1.42
CA VAL A 107 -2.52 -6.87 1.72
C VAL A 107 -2.44 -7.31 3.17
N LYS A 108 -2.93 -6.50 4.12
CA LYS A 108 -3.00 -6.88 5.53
C LYS A 108 -3.87 -8.12 5.76
N GLN A 109 -5.00 -8.23 5.07
CA GLN A 109 -5.84 -9.42 5.18
C GLN A 109 -5.11 -10.66 4.68
N TYR A 110 -4.46 -10.56 3.52
CA TYR A 110 -3.63 -11.63 2.98
C TYR A 110 -2.53 -12.05 3.97
N HIS A 111 -1.80 -11.07 4.53
CA HIS A 111 -0.76 -11.32 5.52
C HIS A 111 -1.31 -12.04 6.77
N ARG A 112 -2.44 -11.58 7.32
CA ARG A 112 -3.09 -12.24 8.46
C ARG A 112 -3.48 -13.68 8.15
N ASP A 113 -4.12 -13.92 7.01
CA ASP A 113 -4.54 -15.26 6.60
C ASP A 113 -3.33 -16.18 6.41
N LEU A 114 -2.26 -15.66 5.81
CA LEU A 114 -1.00 -16.39 5.62
C LEU A 114 -0.40 -16.79 6.97
N MET A 115 -0.33 -15.85 7.93
CA MET A 115 0.19 -16.14 9.27
C MET A 115 -0.64 -17.17 10.03
N ASP A 116 -1.97 -17.03 10.01
CA ASP A 116 -2.89 -17.99 10.61
C ASP A 116 -2.71 -19.39 9.99
N ARG A 117 -2.56 -19.46 8.66
CA ARG A 117 -2.31 -20.73 7.96
C ARG A 117 -0.95 -21.33 8.31
N LEU A 118 0.11 -20.52 8.35
CA LEU A 118 1.47 -20.94 8.71
C LEU A 118 1.54 -21.49 10.13
N GLU A 119 0.79 -20.90 11.06
CA GLU A 119 0.73 -21.37 12.43
C GLU A 119 0.06 -22.75 12.53
N LYS A 120 -1.04 -22.93 11.79
CA LYS A 120 -1.84 -24.17 11.78
C LYS A 120 -1.20 -25.31 10.97
N SER A 121 -0.45 -24.97 9.93
CA SER A 121 0.11 -25.95 8.98
C SER A 121 1.59 -26.15 9.28
N LYS A 122 1.88 -27.02 10.26
CA LYS A 122 3.25 -27.40 10.65
C LYS A 122 3.40 -28.93 10.53
N PRO A 123 4.19 -29.45 9.58
CA PRO A 123 5.00 -28.70 8.60
C PRO A 123 4.16 -28.04 7.49
N TRP A 124 4.68 -26.98 6.89
CA TRP A 124 4.09 -26.35 5.71
C TRP A 124 4.26 -27.27 4.49
N THR A 125 3.21 -27.42 3.67
CA THR A 125 3.19 -28.38 2.54
C THR A 125 3.03 -27.68 1.19
N LEU A 126 3.26 -28.41 0.08
CA LEU A 126 2.93 -27.91 -1.27
C LEU A 126 1.44 -27.56 -1.43
N THR A 127 0.55 -28.26 -0.72
CA THR A 127 -0.88 -27.93 -0.67
C THR A 127 -1.11 -26.56 -0.04
N ASP A 128 -0.38 -26.23 1.03
CA ASP A 128 -0.45 -24.91 1.66
C ASP A 128 0.17 -23.81 0.78
N THR A 129 1.26 -24.12 0.07
CA THR A 129 1.84 -23.25 -0.97
C THR A 129 0.82 -22.96 -2.09
N LYS A 130 0.09 -23.97 -2.58
CA LYS A 130 -1.00 -23.79 -3.55
C LYS A 130 -2.17 -23.00 -3.00
N TRP A 131 -2.51 -23.19 -1.73
CA TRP A 131 -3.49 -22.35 -1.05
C TRP A 131 -3.06 -20.87 -1.04
N ALA A 132 -1.80 -20.58 -0.68
CA ALA A 132 -1.27 -19.22 -0.64
C ALA A 132 -1.30 -18.58 -2.04
N TRP A 133 -0.90 -19.34 -3.06
CA TRP A 133 -0.99 -18.92 -4.47
C TRP A 133 -2.41 -18.50 -4.85
N ASN A 134 -3.39 -19.36 -4.59
CA ASN A 134 -4.78 -19.08 -4.90
C ASN A 134 -5.33 -17.89 -4.09
N ARG A 135 -4.82 -17.68 -2.87
CA ARG A 135 -5.23 -16.56 -2.02
C ARG A 135 -4.89 -15.19 -2.63
N PHE A 136 -3.88 -15.09 -3.51
CA PHE A 136 -3.61 -13.84 -4.25
C PHE A 136 -4.81 -13.39 -5.08
N ALA A 137 -5.59 -14.30 -5.64
CA ALA A 137 -6.76 -13.96 -6.47
C ALA A 137 -7.81 -13.16 -5.70
N SER A 138 -7.86 -13.33 -4.38
CA SER A 138 -8.83 -12.64 -3.52
C SER A 138 -8.38 -11.24 -3.07
N THR A 139 -7.17 -10.81 -3.42
CA THR A 139 -6.62 -9.52 -2.99
C THR A 139 -7.20 -8.35 -3.80
N GLY A 140 -7.69 -8.64 -5.01
CA GLY A 140 -8.32 -7.69 -5.92
C GLY A 140 -8.12 -8.07 -7.39
N PRO A 141 -8.58 -7.23 -8.33
CA PRO A 141 -8.56 -7.54 -9.75
C PRO A 141 -7.16 -7.81 -10.34
N ALA A 142 -6.11 -7.16 -9.80
CA ALA A 142 -4.74 -7.42 -10.24
C ALA A 142 -4.27 -8.83 -9.82
N GLY A 143 -4.56 -9.25 -8.59
CA GLY A 143 -4.27 -10.60 -8.10
C GLY A 143 -5.03 -11.67 -8.86
N GLU A 144 -6.33 -11.46 -9.13
CA GLU A 144 -7.14 -12.39 -9.92
C GLU A 144 -6.56 -12.59 -11.33
N ARG A 145 -6.25 -11.49 -12.03
CA ARG A 145 -5.64 -11.56 -13.37
C ARG A 145 -4.29 -12.26 -13.34
N TYR A 146 -3.47 -12.01 -12.31
CA TYR A 146 -2.15 -12.62 -12.17
C TYR A 146 -2.25 -14.13 -11.98
N VAL A 147 -3.06 -14.57 -11.01
CA VAL A 147 -3.30 -16.00 -10.74
C VAL A 147 -3.89 -16.69 -11.97
N LYS A 148 -4.85 -16.07 -12.66
CA LYS A 148 -5.41 -16.63 -13.90
C LYS A 148 -4.37 -16.77 -15.01
N ARG A 149 -3.47 -15.79 -15.15
CA ARG A 149 -2.46 -15.76 -16.22
C ARG A 149 -1.34 -16.77 -15.98
N PHE A 150 -0.86 -16.88 -14.75
CA PHE A 150 0.34 -17.67 -14.41
C PHE A 150 0.02 -18.97 -13.67
N GLY A 151 -1.23 -19.17 -13.27
CA GLY A 151 -1.71 -20.35 -12.56
C GLY A 151 -1.32 -21.68 -13.22
N PRO A 152 -1.44 -21.84 -14.57
CA PRO A 152 -1.01 -23.08 -15.22
C PRO A 152 0.48 -23.41 -14.99
N GLY A 153 1.37 -22.41 -15.05
CA GLY A 153 2.79 -22.63 -14.81
C GLY A 153 3.11 -22.94 -13.34
N PHE A 154 2.39 -22.30 -12.42
CA PHE A 154 2.49 -22.63 -10.99
C PHE A 154 2.00 -24.07 -10.72
N ASP A 155 0.85 -24.46 -11.30
CA ASP A 155 0.28 -25.80 -11.13
C ASP A 155 1.20 -26.88 -11.70
N GLU A 156 1.88 -26.60 -12.82
CA GLU A 156 2.91 -27.48 -13.38
C GLU A 156 4.06 -27.68 -12.41
N SER A 157 4.60 -26.60 -11.83
CA SER A 157 5.67 -26.67 -10.82
C SER A 157 5.27 -27.50 -9.59
N VAL A 158 4.02 -27.38 -9.13
CA VAL A 158 3.51 -28.19 -8.01
C VAL A 158 3.30 -29.64 -8.41
N ALA A 159 2.82 -29.91 -9.63
CA ALA A 159 2.56 -31.26 -10.14
C ALA A 159 3.85 -32.05 -10.46
N MET A 160 4.98 -31.36 -10.66
CA MET A 160 6.29 -32.01 -10.81
C MET A 160 6.78 -32.70 -9.53
N ALA A 161 6.15 -32.45 -8.37
CA ALA A 161 6.37 -33.28 -7.20
C ALA A 161 5.83 -34.69 -7.49
N PRO A 162 6.68 -35.73 -7.59
CA PRO A 162 6.19 -37.09 -7.80
C PRO A 162 5.25 -37.44 -6.66
N GLU A 163 4.02 -37.86 -6.99
CA GLU A 163 3.06 -38.39 -6.01
C GLU A 163 3.80 -39.41 -5.15
N SER A 164 4.04 -39.06 -3.89
CA SER A 164 4.88 -39.85 -3.02
C SER A 164 4.23 -41.23 -2.89
N ALA A 165 4.85 -42.24 -3.52
CA ALA A 165 4.44 -43.61 -3.32
C ALA A 165 4.41 -43.85 -1.80
N PRO A 166 3.34 -44.48 -1.26
CA PRO A 166 3.20 -44.66 0.16
C PRO A 166 4.46 -45.33 0.70
N VAL A 167 5.12 -44.67 1.66
CA VAL A 167 6.23 -45.24 2.41
C VAL A 167 5.68 -46.50 3.06
N ARG A 168 5.96 -47.67 2.48
CA ARG A 168 5.56 -48.94 3.09
C ARG A 168 6.28 -49.03 4.44
N PRO A 169 5.53 -49.27 5.54
CA PRO A 169 6.10 -49.39 6.87
C PRO A 169 7.08 -50.56 6.98
#